data_AF-A0A8T4E3R5-F1
#
_entry.id   AF-A0A8T4E3R5-F1
#
_cell.length_a   1.000
_cell.length_b   1.000
_cell.length_c   1.000
_cell.angle_alpha   90.00
_cell.angle_beta   90.00
_cell.angle_gamma   90.00
#
_symmetry.space_group_name_H-M   'P 1'
#
loop_
_entity.id
_entity.type
_entity.pdbx_description
1 polymer ?
#
loop_
_entity_poly.entity_id
_entity_poly.type
_entity_poly.pdbx_seq_one_letter_code
_entity_poly.pdbx_strand_id
1 'polypeptide(L)'
;MRFDVKGTLLLGDAGNGVEASVLGRKISKDEVFILKELFEEACRKGCSNYGKNHSCPPHGTSFNKYTRKFSHILAISFCVKPAEGLKTAEIPAYRELESVSEARIDKLMRSLEEFSGSKYISARSCRICSPCRRAQGKPCKNPDLLRHCTCALGIDCGYLSEKFFQRPIVWQKGAFEGYLTFICLLPFNEKDEKKIFAELRKKLKKH
;
A
#
# COMPACT_ATOMS: atom_id res chain seq x y z
N MET A 1 5.99 -20.50 -9.24
CA MET A 1 5.54 -20.19 -7.85
C MET A 1 4.03 -20.00 -7.86
N ARG A 2 3.31 -20.55 -6.88
CA ARG A 2 1.83 -20.44 -6.80
C ARG A 2 1.49 -19.19 -6.00
N PHE A 3 0.77 -18.26 -6.61
CA PHE A 3 0.18 -17.11 -5.90
C PHE A 3 -1.20 -17.50 -5.39
N ASP A 4 -1.56 -17.06 -4.20
CA ASP A 4 -2.90 -17.31 -3.66
C ASP A 4 -3.96 -16.51 -4.44
N VAL A 5 -3.57 -15.33 -4.93
CA VAL A 5 -4.33 -14.51 -5.87
C VAL A 5 -3.42 -13.89 -6.92
N LYS A 6 -3.85 -13.96 -8.19
CA LYS A 6 -3.28 -13.22 -9.32
C LYS A 6 -4.42 -12.69 -10.19
N GLY A 7 -4.31 -11.45 -10.63
CA GLY A 7 -5.28 -10.85 -11.54
C GLY A 7 -4.93 -9.39 -11.83
N THR A 8 -5.90 -8.67 -12.39
CA THR A 8 -5.75 -7.26 -12.73
C THR A 8 -6.82 -6.40 -12.07
N LEU A 9 -6.42 -5.25 -11.54
CA LEU A 9 -7.31 -4.21 -11.02
C LEU A 9 -7.38 -3.05 -12.02
N LEU A 10 -8.60 -2.67 -12.39
CA LEU A 10 -8.85 -1.44 -13.16
C LEU A 10 -8.67 -0.21 -12.27
N LEU A 11 -7.84 0.75 -12.70
CA LEU A 11 -7.56 1.97 -11.93
C LEU A 11 -8.36 3.20 -12.43
N GLY A 12 -8.94 3.16 -13.62
CA GLY A 12 -9.77 4.22 -14.19
C GLY A 12 -11.21 3.78 -14.46
N ASP A 13 -12.10 4.76 -14.70
CA ASP A 13 -13.39 4.45 -15.32
C ASP A 13 -13.15 3.98 -16.76
N ALA A 14 -14.00 3.07 -17.26
CA ALA A 14 -13.81 2.36 -18.51
C ALA A 14 -13.53 3.31 -19.68
N GLY A 15 -12.25 3.47 -20.07
CA GLY A 15 -11.85 4.38 -21.16
C GLY A 15 -10.36 4.68 -21.26
N ASN A 16 -9.63 4.80 -20.14
CA ASN A 16 -8.21 5.21 -20.17
C ASN A 16 -7.19 4.06 -19.92
N GLY A 17 -7.66 2.81 -19.80
CA GLY A 17 -6.81 1.61 -19.91
C GLY A 17 -5.73 1.37 -18.84
N VAL A 18 -5.66 2.17 -17.76
CA VAL A 18 -4.66 1.95 -16.71
C VAL A 18 -5.06 0.77 -15.83
N GLU A 19 -4.22 -0.25 -15.85
CA GLU A 19 -4.41 -1.51 -15.14
C GLU A 19 -3.24 -1.77 -14.18
N ALA A 20 -3.56 -2.27 -12.99
CA ALA A 20 -2.58 -2.76 -12.04
C ALA A 20 -2.54 -4.29 -12.07
N SER A 21 -1.37 -4.88 -12.32
CA SER A 21 -1.16 -6.30 -12.05
C SER A 21 -1.12 -6.51 -10.54
N VAL A 22 -1.97 -7.41 -10.05
CA VAL A 22 -2.15 -7.69 -8.63
C VAL A 22 -1.67 -9.09 -8.31
N LEU A 23 -0.77 -9.18 -7.34
CA LEU A 23 -0.32 -10.44 -6.75
C LEU A 23 -0.59 -10.41 -5.25
N GLY A 24 -1.35 -11.39 -4.76
CA GLY A 24 -1.69 -11.54 -3.35
C GLY A 24 -1.12 -12.83 -2.78
N ARG A 25 -0.59 -12.75 -1.56
CA ARG A 25 -0.02 -13.89 -0.84
C ARG A 25 -0.35 -13.85 0.65
N LYS A 26 -0.80 -14.98 1.20
CA LYS A 26 -0.86 -15.18 2.65
C LYS A 26 0.54 -15.45 3.16
N ILE A 27 0.95 -14.73 4.19
CA ILE A 27 2.24 -14.91 4.88
C ILE A 27 2.04 -14.95 6.39
N SER A 28 2.99 -15.53 7.10
CA SER A 28 3.07 -15.37 8.55
C SER A 28 3.50 -13.94 8.90
N LYS A 29 2.98 -13.42 10.01
CA LYS A 29 3.42 -12.16 10.63
C LYS A 29 4.93 -12.13 10.89
N ASP A 30 5.54 -13.29 11.20
CA ASP A 30 6.96 -13.39 11.51
C ASP A 30 7.84 -13.33 10.26
N GLU A 31 7.24 -13.42 9.07
CA GLU A 31 7.95 -13.23 7.81
C GLU A 31 8.02 -11.76 7.37
N VAL A 32 7.39 -10.84 8.11
CA VAL A 32 7.46 -9.40 7.84
C VAL A 32 8.69 -8.82 8.53
N PHE A 33 9.67 -8.39 7.74
CA PHE A 33 10.90 -7.82 8.27
C PHE A 33 10.73 -6.33 8.60
N ILE A 34 11.18 -5.94 9.80
CA ILE A 34 10.98 -4.59 10.35
C ILE A 34 12.33 -3.91 10.56
N LEU A 35 12.54 -2.78 9.89
CA LEU A 35 13.71 -1.91 9.97
C LEU A 35 13.25 -0.48 10.29
N LYS A 36 12.64 -0.29 11.47
CA LYS A 36 11.95 0.94 11.89
C LYS A 36 12.85 2.17 11.78
N GLU A 37 14.04 2.10 12.34
CA GLU A 37 15.00 3.20 12.40
C GLU A 37 15.51 3.56 10.99
N LEU A 38 15.79 2.55 10.16
CA LEU A 38 16.24 2.74 8.78
C LEU A 38 15.19 3.47 7.94
N PHE A 39 13.94 3.02 7.97
CA PHE A 39 12.86 3.63 7.17
C PHE A 39 12.42 4.98 7.71
N GLU A 40 12.49 5.20 9.02
CA GLU A 40 12.26 6.52 9.60
C GLU A 40 13.32 7.52 9.14
N GLU A 41 14.60 7.13 9.17
CA GLU A 41 15.71 7.98 8.74
C GLU A 41 15.67 8.25 7.23
N ALA A 42 15.35 7.25 6.41
CA ALA A 42 15.12 7.43 4.97
C ALA A 42 13.97 8.41 4.70
N CYS A 43 12.86 8.30 5.45
CA CYS A 43 11.73 9.22 5.34
C CYS A 43 12.12 10.65 5.75
N ARG A 44 12.88 10.80 6.85
CA ARG A 44 13.39 12.08 7.36
C ARG A 44 14.24 12.81 6.33
N LYS A 45 15.11 12.08 5.63
CA LYS A 45 16.02 12.64 4.60
C LYS A 45 15.34 12.89 3.26
N GLY A 46 14.40 12.03 2.85
CA GLY A 46 13.89 12.00 1.47
C GLY A 46 12.44 12.44 1.28
N CYS A 47 11.67 12.67 2.34
CA CYS A 47 10.23 12.91 2.23
C CYS A 47 9.78 14.22 2.88
N SER A 48 9.14 15.09 2.09
CA SER A 48 8.58 16.37 2.57
C SER A 48 7.45 16.23 3.59
N ASN A 49 6.84 15.04 3.69
CA ASN A 49 5.76 14.70 4.64
C ASN A 49 6.26 14.21 6.00
N TYR A 50 7.57 13.97 6.18
CA TYR A 50 8.12 13.52 7.46
C TYR A 50 7.70 14.45 8.61
N GLY A 51 7.16 13.89 9.70
CA GLY A 51 6.67 14.64 10.86
C GLY A 51 5.40 15.49 10.63
N LYS A 52 4.88 15.57 9.39
CA LYS A 52 3.73 16.42 9.01
C LYS A 52 2.44 15.65 8.75
N ASN A 53 2.48 14.32 8.77
CA ASN A 53 1.32 13.46 8.52
C ASN A 53 1.16 12.41 9.63
N HIS A 54 -0.06 12.22 10.12
CA HIS A 54 -0.37 11.23 11.18
C HIS A 54 -0.14 9.78 10.76
N SER A 55 -0.11 9.47 9.46
CA SER A 55 0.14 8.11 8.96
C SER A 55 1.62 7.78 8.78
N CYS A 56 2.53 8.75 8.91
CA CYS A 56 3.92 8.68 8.49
C CYS A 56 4.88 8.81 9.69
N PRO A 57 6.14 8.33 9.57
CA PRO A 57 7.14 8.54 10.60
C PRO A 57 7.29 10.02 11.02
N PRO A 58 7.63 10.28 12.30
CA PRO A 58 7.81 9.32 13.39
C PRO A 58 6.48 8.85 14.01
N HIS A 59 5.34 9.21 13.40
CA HIS A 59 4.02 8.95 13.91
C HIS A 59 3.51 7.59 13.45
N GLY A 60 3.17 6.76 14.43
CA GLY A 60 2.71 5.40 14.20
C GLY A 60 2.98 4.54 15.42
N THR A 61 2.43 3.33 15.39
CA THR A 61 2.72 2.32 16.40
C THR A 61 3.85 1.39 15.91
N SER A 62 4.20 0.36 16.66
CA SER A 62 5.05 -0.72 16.15
C SER A 62 4.19 -1.71 15.35
N PHE A 63 4.79 -2.37 14.36
CA PHE A 63 4.12 -3.43 13.60
C PHE A 63 3.48 -4.46 14.54
N ASN A 64 4.22 -4.97 15.53
CA ASN A 64 3.74 -5.96 16.49
C ASN A 64 2.53 -5.47 17.31
N LYS A 65 2.47 -4.18 17.69
CA LYS A 65 1.31 -3.62 18.37
C LYS A 65 0.12 -3.48 17.41
N TYR A 66 0.36 -3.08 16.17
CA TYR A 66 -0.66 -2.92 15.14
C TYR A 66 -1.31 -4.25 14.76
N THR A 67 -0.54 -5.33 14.74
CA THR A 67 -0.97 -6.65 14.27
C THR A 67 -1.26 -7.64 15.40
N ARG A 68 -1.14 -7.25 16.67
CA ARG A 68 -1.23 -8.13 17.85
C ARG A 68 -2.43 -9.09 17.88
N LYS A 69 -3.58 -8.68 17.35
CA LYS A 69 -4.84 -9.45 17.35
C LYS A 69 -5.01 -10.37 16.14
N PHE A 70 -4.02 -10.44 15.26
CA PHE A 70 -4.09 -11.13 13.97
C PHE A 70 -2.96 -12.15 13.84
N SER A 71 -3.27 -13.32 13.30
CA SER A 71 -2.31 -14.42 13.12
C SER A 71 -1.61 -14.41 11.75
N HIS A 72 -2.22 -13.79 10.74
CA HIS A 72 -1.71 -13.78 9.37
C HIS A 72 -1.71 -12.38 8.76
N ILE A 73 -0.93 -12.24 7.69
CA ILE A 73 -0.92 -11.06 6.83
C ILE A 73 -1.23 -11.49 5.40
N LEU A 74 -2.17 -10.79 4.77
CA LEU A 74 -2.33 -10.82 3.32
C LEU A 74 -1.47 -9.69 2.77
N ALA A 75 -0.33 -10.05 2.19
CA ALA A 75 0.53 -9.12 1.47
C ALA A 75 0.04 -9.02 0.02
N ILE A 76 -0.13 -7.79 -0.48
CA ILE A 76 -0.59 -7.54 -1.84
C ILE A 76 0.36 -6.57 -2.53
N SER A 77 0.88 -6.97 -3.68
CA SER A 77 1.64 -6.12 -4.58
C SER A 77 0.76 -5.68 -5.74
N PHE A 78 0.65 -4.36 -5.93
CA PHE A 78 0.09 -3.74 -7.11
C PHE A 78 1.23 -3.18 -7.95
N CYS A 79 1.32 -3.62 -9.20
CA CYS A 79 2.24 -3.06 -10.17
C CYS A 79 1.48 -2.32 -11.25
N VAL A 80 1.70 -1.02 -11.34
CA VAL A 80 1.04 -0.15 -12.32
C VAL A 80 2.04 0.21 -13.39
N LYS A 81 1.72 -0.11 -14.64
CA LYS A 81 2.45 0.38 -15.81
C LYS A 81 1.63 1.49 -16.46
N PRO A 82 2.26 2.52 -17.03
CA PRO A 82 1.55 3.47 -17.87
C PRO A 82 0.94 2.75 -19.06
N ALA A 83 -0.20 3.25 -19.55
CA ALA A 83 -0.71 2.84 -20.84
C ALA A 83 0.30 3.21 -21.94
N GLU A 84 0.34 2.42 -23.02
CA GLU A 84 1.16 2.74 -24.18
C GLU A 84 0.83 4.14 -24.72
N GLY A 85 1.86 4.93 -25.04
CA GLY A 85 1.70 6.32 -25.52
C GLY A 85 1.46 7.38 -24.44
N LEU A 86 1.26 6.99 -23.16
CA LEU A 86 1.13 7.95 -22.07
C LEU A 86 2.50 8.58 -21.77
N LYS A 87 2.65 9.88 -22.03
CA LYS A 87 3.87 10.66 -21.76
C LYS A 87 4.09 10.82 -20.25
N THR A 88 4.49 9.74 -19.59
CA THR A 88 4.76 9.70 -18.14
C THR A 88 6.15 10.20 -17.76
N ALA A 89 7.00 10.49 -18.75
CA ALA A 89 8.32 11.08 -18.51
C ALA A 89 8.24 12.43 -17.77
N GLU A 90 7.10 13.13 -17.88
CA GLU A 90 6.85 14.38 -17.17
C GLU A 90 6.32 14.14 -15.73
N ILE A 91 6.88 14.89 -14.78
CA ILE A 91 6.55 14.76 -13.35
C ILE A 91 5.04 14.84 -13.04
N PRO A 92 4.27 15.78 -13.63
CA PRO A 92 2.83 15.88 -13.36
C PRO A 92 2.04 14.63 -13.78
N ALA A 93 2.37 14.04 -14.93
CA ALA A 93 1.64 12.90 -15.49
C ALA A 93 1.78 11.64 -14.61
N TYR A 94 2.98 11.35 -14.11
CA TYR A 94 3.15 10.18 -13.22
C TYR A 94 2.56 10.44 -11.83
N ARG A 95 2.57 11.67 -11.32
CA ARG A 95 1.94 12.00 -10.03
C ARG A 95 0.43 11.80 -10.07
N GLU A 96 -0.19 12.11 -11.21
CA GLU A 96 -1.61 11.83 -11.44
C GLU A 96 -1.87 10.32 -11.48
N LEU A 97 -1.06 9.56 -12.23
CA LEU A 97 -1.12 8.10 -12.25
C LEU A 97 -1.00 7.50 -10.84
N GLU A 98 -0.07 8.00 -10.04
CA GLU A 98 0.13 7.60 -8.65
C GLU A 98 -1.11 7.91 -7.79
N SER A 99 -1.67 9.10 -7.92
CA SER A 99 -2.86 9.55 -7.18
C SER A 99 -4.09 8.69 -7.48
N VAL A 100 -4.37 8.45 -8.77
CA VAL A 100 -5.49 7.61 -9.22
C VAL A 100 -5.30 6.17 -8.77
N SER A 101 -4.08 5.63 -8.90
CA SER A 101 -3.74 4.29 -8.43
C SER A 101 -3.98 4.14 -6.93
N GLU A 102 -3.51 5.09 -6.13
CA GLU A 102 -3.65 5.09 -4.68
C GLU A 102 -5.13 5.14 -4.25
N ALA A 103 -5.95 5.97 -4.90
CA ALA A 103 -7.38 6.07 -4.59
C ALA A 103 -8.12 4.74 -4.85
N ARG A 104 -7.82 4.06 -5.95
CA ARG A 104 -8.48 2.77 -6.27
C ARG A 104 -7.97 1.63 -5.42
N ILE A 105 -6.67 1.61 -5.12
CA ILE A 105 -6.07 0.64 -4.19
C ILE A 105 -6.66 0.84 -2.79
N ASP A 106 -6.78 2.07 -2.28
CA ASP A 106 -7.42 2.36 -0.98
C ASP A 106 -8.87 1.86 -0.95
N LYS A 107 -9.66 2.10 -2.02
CA LYS A 107 -11.02 1.57 -2.13
C LYS A 107 -11.08 0.04 -2.08
N LEU A 108 -10.19 -0.64 -2.81
CA LEU A 108 -10.09 -2.11 -2.76
C LEU A 108 -9.71 -2.59 -1.36
N MET A 109 -8.66 -2.03 -0.77
CA MET A 109 -8.15 -2.47 0.52
C MET A 109 -9.20 -2.26 1.62
N ARG A 110 -9.93 -1.14 1.60
CA ARG A 110 -11.05 -0.88 2.52
C ARG A 110 -12.17 -1.90 2.39
N SER A 111 -12.51 -2.35 1.19
CA SER A 111 -13.54 -3.41 1.06
C SER A 111 -13.07 -4.74 1.67
N LEU A 112 -11.76 -5.00 1.74
CA LEU A 112 -11.24 -6.18 2.43
C LEU A 112 -11.22 -6.03 3.96
N GLU A 113 -11.08 -4.81 4.47
CA GLU A 113 -11.12 -4.52 5.91
C GLU A 113 -12.44 -4.98 6.55
N GLU A 114 -13.56 -4.82 5.83
CA GLU A 114 -14.91 -5.25 6.26
C GLU A 114 -14.98 -6.73 6.64
N PHE A 115 -14.16 -7.58 6.01
CA PHE A 115 -14.11 -9.01 6.26
C PHE A 115 -13.05 -9.41 7.29
N SER A 116 -11.97 -8.63 7.42
CA SER A 116 -10.86 -8.94 8.33
C SER A 116 -11.04 -8.38 9.74
N GLY A 117 -11.88 -7.35 9.91
CA GLY A 117 -11.97 -6.58 11.15
C GLY A 117 -10.67 -5.84 11.52
N SER A 118 -9.75 -5.67 10.57
CA SER A 118 -8.49 -4.95 10.73
C SER A 118 -8.48 -3.65 9.95
N LYS A 119 -7.49 -2.79 10.24
CA LYS A 119 -7.13 -1.68 9.36
C LYS A 119 -5.92 -2.08 8.54
N TYR A 120 -6.00 -1.99 7.22
CA TYR A 120 -4.87 -2.32 6.35
C TYR A 120 -3.71 -1.32 6.56
N ILE A 121 -2.52 -1.73 6.14
CA ILE A 121 -1.30 -0.94 6.16
C ILE A 121 -1.08 -0.42 4.75
N SER A 122 -1.08 0.90 4.60
CA SER A 122 -1.04 1.57 3.30
C SER A 122 0.36 1.62 2.73
N ALA A 123 0.46 1.62 1.40
CA ALA A 123 1.73 1.83 0.72
C ALA A 123 2.25 3.26 0.87
N ARG A 124 1.37 4.22 1.18
CA ARG A 124 1.62 5.68 1.10
C ARG A 124 0.97 6.48 2.22
N SER A 125 1.34 7.76 2.31
CA SER A 125 0.83 8.72 3.28
C SER A 125 -0.69 8.95 3.16
N CYS A 126 -1.36 9.16 4.28
CA CYS A 126 -2.79 9.48 4.30
C CYS A 126 -3.09 10.79 3.57
N ARG A 127 -4.09 10.78 2.68
CA ARG A 127 -4.53 11.95 1.89
C ARG A 127 -5.92 12.48 2.24
N ILE A 128 -6.52 12.05 3.35
CA ILE A 128 -7.92 12.37 3.72
C ILE A 128 -8.16 13.87 3.91
N CYS A 129 -7.16 14.60 4.42
CA CYS A 129 -7.27 16.04 4.65
C CYS A 129 -6.04 16.76 4.11
N SER A 130 -6.26 17.96 3.56
CA SER A 130 -5.21 18.83 3.06
C SER A 130 -5.43 20.26 3.58
N PRO A 131 -4.50 20.85 4.35
CA PRO A 131 -3.31 20.21 4.92
C PRO A 131 -3.66 19.22 6.05
N CYS A 132 -2.76 18.27 6.33
CA CYS A 132 -2.89 17.39 7.50
C CYS A 132 -2.76 18.21 8.79
N ARG A 133 -3.67 17.98 9.76
CA ARG A 133 -3.62 18.66 11.07
C ARG A 133 -2.36 18.40 11.87
N ARG A 134 -1.64 17.31 11.57
CA ARG A 134 -0.37 17.02 12.22
C ARG A 134 0.66 18.12 11.99
N ALA A 135 0.69 18.72 10.80
CA ALA A 135 1.54 19.85 10.45
C ALA A 135 1.29 21.08 11.34
N GLN A 136 0.12 21.18 11.98
CA GLN A 136 -0.23 22.24 12.92
C GLN A 136 -0.07 21.80 14.40
N GLY A 137 0.51 20.62 14.66
CA GLY A 137 0.60 20.08 16.03
C GLY A 137 -0.72 19.53 16.60
N LYS A 138 -1.78 19.41 15.77
CA LYS A 138 -3.13 19.06 16.23
C LYS A 138 -3.48 17.58 16.00
N PRO A 139 -4.35 16.98 16.83
CA PRO A 139 -4.78 15.59 16.66
C PRO A 139 -5.51 15.36 15.33
N CYS A 140 -5.51 14.11 14.87
CA CYS A 140 -6.23 13.72 13.65
C CYS A 140 -7.73 13.99 13.82
N LYS A 141 -8.37 14.60 12.81
CA LYS A 141 -9.83 14.76 12.76
C LYS A 141 -10.56 13.47 12.37
N ASN A 142 -9.85 12.54 11.72
CA ASN A 142 -10.42 11.30 11.17
C ASN A 142 -9.63 10.06 11.63
N PRO A 143 -9.50 9.78 12.95
CA PRO A 143 -8.70 8.68 13.46
C PRO A 143 -9.19 7.30 12.97
N ASP A 144 -10.50 7.16 12.74
CA ASP A 144 -11.08 5.90 12.23
C ASP A 144 -10.77 5.67 10.75
N LEU A 145 -10.59 6.76 9.99
CA LEU A 145 -10.25 6.71 8.57
C LEU A 145 -8.73 6.62 8.33
N LEU A 146 -7.90 6.93 9.32
CA LEU A 146 -6.44 6.82 9.23
C LEU A 146 -5.97 5.36 9.06
N ARG A 147 -5.10 5.13 8.08
CA ARG A 147 -4.27 3.92 7.95
C ARG A 147 -2.80 4.35 8.02
N HIS A 148 -1.98 3.61 8.75
CA HIS A 148 -0.54 3.88 8.81
C HIS A 148 0.15 3.35 7.55
N CYS A 149 1.15 4.08 7.05
CA CYS A 149 1.94 3.60 5.93
C CYS A 149 2.99 2.58 6.37
N THR A 150 3.50 1.79 5.42
CA THR A 150 4.54 0.78 5.66
C THR A 150 5.79 1.37 6.33
N CYS A 151 6.24 2.56 5.90
CA CYS A 151 7.38 3.25 6.53
C CYS A 151 7.10 3.59 8.01
N ALA A 152 5.87 4.00 8.36
CA ALA A 152 5.51 4.30 9.74
C ALA A 152 5.55 3.08 10.66
N LEU A 153 5.37 1.87 10.11
CA LEU A 153 5.50 0.62 10.87
C LEU A 153 6.88 -0.02 10.73
N GLY A 154 7.77 0.54 9.92
CA GLY A 154 9.12 0.06 9.68
C GLY A 154 9.21 -1.14 8.73
N ILE A 155 8.18 -1.39 7.92
CA ILE A 155 8.11 -2.60 7.08
C ILE A 155 9.06 -2.49 5.88
N ASP A 156 9.89 -3.51 5.69
CA ASP A 156 10.74 -3.63 4.51
C ASP A 156 9.95 -4.11 3.29
N CYS A 157 9.39 -3.15 2.56
CA CYS A 157 8.68 -3.44 1.31
C CYS A 157 9.59 -3.99 0.22
N GLY A 158 10.89 -3.66 0.20
CA GLY A 158 11.84 -4.17 -0.80
C GLY A 158 12.01 -5.68 -0.64
N TYR A 159 12.30 -6.11 0.59
CA TYR A 159 12.37 -7.52 0.96
C TYR A 159 11.05 -8.26 0.67
N LEU A 160 9.90 -7.69 1.05
CA LEU A 160 8.60 -8.31 0.76
C LEU A 160 8.38 -8.48 -0.75
N SER A 161 8.76 -7.48 -1.54
CA SER A 161 8.58 -7.50 -2.99
C SER A 161 9.41 -8.59 -3.67
N GLU A 162 10.69 -8.67 -3.31
CA GLU A 162 11.61 -9.68 -3.84
C GLU A 162 11.22 -11.09 -3.39
N LYS A 163 11.05 -11.30 -2.09
CA LYS A 163 10.77 -12.63 -1.51
C LYS A 163 9.43 -13.20 -1.95
N PHE A 164 8.37 -12.38 -1.93
CA PHE A 164 7.02 -12.90 -2.11
C PHE A 164 6.45 -12.70 -3.50
N PHE A 165 6.94 -11.73 -4.27
CA PHE A 165 6.42 -11.37 -5.58
C PHE A 165 7.44 -11.47 -6.71
N GLN A 166 8.72 -11.78 -6.41
CA GLN A 166 9.82 -11.87 -7.37
C GLN A 166 9.88 -10.63 -8.27
N ARG A 167 9.66 -9.47 -7.66
CA ARG A 167 9.65 -8.19 -8.36
C ARG A 167 10.38 -7.17 -7.50
N PRO A 168 11.51 -6.59 -7.96
CA PRO A 168 12.14 -5.51 -7.23
C PRO A 168 11.26 -4.26 -7.29
N ILE A 169 11.36 -3.40 -6.27
CA ILE A 169 10.70 -2.08 -6.29
C ILE A 169 11.56 -1.12 -7.10
N VAL A 170 10.95 -0.44 -8.08
CA VAL A 170 11.59 0.69 -8.78
C VAL A 170 11.29 1.97 -8.02
N TRP A 171 12.29 2.44 -7.28
CA TRP A 171 12.20 3.68 -6.51
C TRP A 171 12.38 4.88 -7.44
N GLN A 172 11.32 5.65 -7.64
CA GLN A 172 11.30 6.80 -8.53
C GLN A 172 12.20 7.92 -7.98
N LYS A 173 13.28 8.28 -8.69
CA LYS A 173 14.26 9.32 -8.30
C LYS A 173 14.16 10.60 -9.14
N GLY A 174 13.01 10.87 -9.73
CA GLY A 174 12.78 12.04 -10.57
C GLY A 174 11.72 11.77 -11.62
N ALA A 175 12.14 11.59 -12.87
CA ALA A 175 11.28 11.13 -13.94
C ALA A 175 10.73 9.72 -13.67
N PHE A 176 9.62 9.40 -14.31
CA PHE A 176 9.02 8.08 -14.21
C PHE A 176 9.90 7.01 -14.86
N GLU A 177 10.16 5.92 -14.15
CA GLU A 177 10.93 4.78 -14.62
C GLU A 177 10.15 3.47 -14.42
N GLY A 178 9.94 2.73 -15.52
CA GLY A 178 9.41 1.37 -15.51
C GLY A 178 7.96 1.26 -15.04
N TYR A 179 7.74 1.14 -13.73
CA TYR A 179 6.44 0.89 -13.11
C TYR A 179 6.36 1.47 -11.70
N LEU A 180 5.13 1.75 -11.25
CA LEU A 180 4.86 2.02 -9.84
C LEU A 180 4.58 0.71 -9.12
N THR A 181 5.10 0.57 -7.90
CA THR A 181 4.78 -0.52 -6.99
C THR A 181 4.12 0.01 -5.74
N PHE A 182 2.99 -0.60 -5.38
CA PHE A 182 2.34 -0.38 -4.09
C PHE A 182 2.29 -1.71 -3.37
N ILE A 183 2.89 -1.76 -2.17
CA ILE A 183 2.78 -2.90 -1.27
C ILE A 183 1.82 -2.52 -0.15
N CYS A 184 0.71 -3.25 -0.05
CA CYS A 184 -0.23 -3.14 1.05
C CYS A 184 -0.27 -4.44 1.83
N LEU A 185 -0.53 -4.34 3.15
CA LEU A 185 -0.63 -5.49 4.03
C LEU A 185 -1.96 -5.43 4.76
N LEU A 186 -2.70 -6.52 4.78
CA LEU A 186 -3.94 -6.66 5.53
C LEU A 186 -3.76 -7.71 6.63
N PRO A 187 -3.69 -7.33 7.90
CA PRO A 187 -3.73 -8.28 9.02
C PRO A 187 -5.09 -8.99 9.06
N PHE A 188 -5.10 -10.30 9.29
CA PHE A 188 -6.34 -11.08 9.41
C PHE A 188 -6.16 -12.35 10.24
N ASN A 189 -7.27 -13.01 10.58
CA ASN A 189 -7.28 -14.31 11.26
C ASN A 189 -7.78 -15.41 10.32
N GLU A 190 -7.35 -16.66 10.55
CA GLU A 190 -7.64 -17.82 9.68
C GLU A 190 -9.13 -17.95 9.30
N LYS A 191 -10.03 -17.72 10.27
CA LYS A 191 -11.48 -17.81 10.07
C LYS A 191 -12.03 -16.85 8.98
N ASP A 192 -11.32 -15.76 8.72
CA ASP A 192 -11.75 -14.70 7.80
C ASP A 192 -11.17 -14.88 6.39
N GLU A 193 -10.20 -15.80 6.23
CA GLU A 193 -9.44 -16.03 5.00
C GLU A 193 -10.35 -16.21 3.79
N LYS A 194 -11.27 -17.18 3.85
CA LYS A 194 -12.11 -17.54 2.70
C LYS A 194 -12.89 -16.33 2.17
N LYS A 195 -13.40 -15.48 3.07
CA LYS A 195 -14.19 -14.28 2.71
C LYS A 195 -13.31 -13.20 2.10
N ILE A 196 -12.16 -12.91 2.72
CA ILE A 196 -11.20 -11.92 2.23
C ILE A 196 -10.72 -12.28 0.81
N PHE A 197 -10.32 -13.53 0.61
CA PHE A 197 -9.80 -13.99 -0.68
C PHE A 197 -10.90 -14.08 -1.76
N ALA A 198 -12.14 -14.38 -1.38
CA ALA A 198 -13.28 -14.33 -2.30
C ALA A 198 -13.56 -12.89 -2.75
N GLU A 199 -13.59 -11.93 -1.81
CA GLU A 199 -13.81 -10.51 -2.14
C GLU A 199 -12.68 -9.95 -3.00
N LEU A 200 -11.42 -10.26 -2.65
CA LEU A 200 -10.27 -9.86 -3.46
C LEU A 200 -10.40 -10.39 -4.90
N ARG A 201 -10.71 -11.68 -5.08
CA ARG A 201 -10.88 -12.26 -6.42
C ARG A 201 -12.06 -11.66 -7.19
N LYS A 202 -13.14 -11.27 -6.50
CA LYS A 202 -14.31 -10.62 -7.13
C LYS A 202 -13.96 -9.24 -7.72
N LYS A 203 -13.02 -8.53 -7.10
CA LYS A 203 -12.59 -7.19 -7.53
C LYS A 203 -11.54 -7.21 -8.63
N LEU A 204 -10.94 -8.36 -8.90
CA LEU A 204 -9.90 -8.53 -9.91
C LEU A 204 -10.48 -9.18 -11.18
N LYS A 205 -10.06 -8.68 -12.34
CA LYS A 205 -10.21 -9.42 -13.59
C LYS A 205 -9.28 -10.62 -13.57
N LYS A 206 -9.80 -11.80 -13.93
CA LYS A 206 -8.98 -13.01 -14.12
C LYS A 206 -8.20 -12.89 -15.43
N HIS A 207 -7.01 -13.48 -15.43
CA HIS A 207 -6.27 -13.80 -16.65
C HIS A 207 -6.55 -15.26 -17.02
#